data_AF-A0A2N2SAI6-F1
#
_entry.id   AF-A0A2N2SAI6-F1
#
_cell.length_a   1.000
_cell.length_b   1.000
_cell.length_c   1.000
_cell.angle_alpha   90.00
_cell.angle_beta   90.00
_cell.angle_gamma   90.00
#
_symmetry.space_group_name_H-M   'P 1'
#
loop_
_entity.id
_entity.type
_entity.pdbx_description
1 polymer ?
#
loop_
_entity_poly.entity_id
_entity_poly.type
_entity_poly.pdbx_seq_one_letter_code
_entity_poly.pdbx_strand_id
1 'polypeptide(L)'
;RVVQEAYNTESIFGLISANIGVTIHLECATNHARRGVVILPLADIDDLIVTEAVWLPAGMNAVLSRFVEFLAAPDRPPDGNRLE
;
A
#
# COMPACT_ATOMS: atom_id res chain seq x y z
N ARG A 1 1.24 8.27 21.62
CA ARG A 1 2.69 8.25 21.96
C ARG A 1 3.33 7.14 21.15
N VAL A 2 4.40 7.42 20.40
CA VAL A 2 5.17 6.40 19.69
C VAL A 2 6.09 5.70 20.69
N VAL A 3 6.06 4.36 20.71
CA VAL A 3 6.87 3.54 21.62
C VAL A 3 8.09 2.94 20.94
N GLN A 4 8.06 2.82 19.61
CA GLN A 4 9.14 2.27 18.81
C GLN A 4 9.09 2.86 17.40
N GLU A 5 10.25 3.15 16.85
CA GLU A 5 10.44 3.55 15.46
C GLU A 5 11.21 2.47 14.70
N ALA A 6 10.94 2.36 13.40
CA ALA A 6 11.59 1.43 12.50
C ALA A 6 11.77 2.09 11.13
N TYR A 7 12.80 1.64 10.40
CA TYR A 7 13.21 2.26 9.14
C TYR A 7 12.25 1.98 7.97
N ASN A 8 11.58 0.83 7.98
CA ASN A 8 10.68 0.43 6.90
C ASN A 8 9.50 -0.41 7.42
N THR A 9 8.52 -0.59 6.56
CA THR A 9 7.30 -1.36 6.83
C THR A 9 7.58 -2.80 7.28
N GLU A 10 8.57 -3.47 6.69
CA GLU A 10 8.92 -4.85 7.07
C GLU A 10 9.43 -4.94 8.51
N SER A 11 10.25 -3.98 8.92
CA SER A 11 10.77 -3.89 10.29
C SER A 11 9.66 -3.59 11.29
N ILE A 12 8.70 -2.73 10.92
CA ILE A 12 7.51 -2.46 11.73
C ILE A 12 6.70 -3.76 11.93
N PHE A 13 6.45 -4.52 10.87
CA PHE A 13 5.73 -5.79 10.98
C PHE A 13 6.50 -6.85 11.77
N GLY A 14 7.82 -6.88 11.68
CA GLY A 14 8.67 -7.71 12.53
C GLY A 14 8.40 -7.47 14.01
N LEU A 15 8.35 -6.21 14.44
CA LEU A 15 8.04 -5.83 15.82
C LEU A 15 6.64 -6.29 16.24
N ILE A 16 5.62 -6.07 15.40
CA ILE A 16 4.24 -6.48 15.69
C ILE A 16 4.15 -8.01 15.82
N SER A 17 4.80 -8.76 14.93
CA SER A 17 4.82 -10.22 14.97
C SER A 17 5.55 -10.78 16.20
N ALA A 18 6.50 -10.00 16.76
CA ALA A 18 7.15 -10.28 18.04
C ALA A 18 6.31 -9.82 19.25
N ASN A 19 5.04 -9.46 19.04
CA ASN A 19 4.10 -8.95 20.04
C ASN A 19 4.52 -7.61 20.66
N ILE A 20 5.23 -6.78 19.90
CA ILE A 20 5.69 -5.44 20.30
C ILE A 20 4.75 -4.40 19.66
N GLY A 21 3.64 -4.14 20.33
CA GLY A 21 2.71 -3.07 20.00
C GLY A 21 1.88 -3.30 18.74
N VAL A 22 1.33 -2.21 18.21
CA VAL A 22 0.48 -2.15 17.01
C VAL A 22 0.89 -0.95 16.15
N THR A 23 0.49 -0.94 14.88
CA THR A 23 0.69 0.21 13.99
C THR A 23 -0.59 0.52 13.20
N ILE A 24 -0.75 1.78 12.80
CA ILE A 24 -1.74 2.19 11.79
C ILE A 24 -1.03 2.18 10.44
N HIS A 25 -1.67 1.63 9.43
CA HIS A 25 -1.11 1.52 8.09
C HIS A 25 -2.18 1.82 7.04
N LEU A 26 -1.75 2.26 5.86
CA LEU A 26 -2.63 2.38 4.69
C LEU A 26 -3.11 1.01 4.22
N GLU A 27 -4.26 1.00 3.52
CA GLU A 27 -4.93 -0.20 3.01
C GLU A 27 -4.04 -1.09 2.14
N CYS A 28 -3.03 -0.51 1.47
CA CYS A 28 -2.02 -1.25 0.71
C CYS A 28 -1.24 -2.28 1.54
N ALA A 29 -1.32 -2.24 2.88
CA ALA A 29 -0.83 -3.31 3.75
C ALA A 29 -1.44 -4.68 3.42
N THR A 30 -2.66 -4.70 2.87
CA THR A 30 -3.39 -5.92 2.47
C THR A 30 -2.85 -6.56 1.19
N ASN A 31 -2.09 -5.82 0.38
CA ASN A 31 -1.50 -6.32 -0.87
C ASN A 31 -0.54 -7.49 -0.64
N HIS A 32 -0.05 -7.67 0.60
CA HIS A 32 0.85 -8.75 0.96
C HIS A 32 0.36 -9.44 2.24
N ALA A 33 0.11 -10.74 2.14
CA ALA A 33 -0.15 -11.58 3.30
C ALA A 33 1.12 -11.64 4.18
N ARG A 34 0.99 -11.29 5.46
CA ARG A 34 2.08 -11.38 6.44
C ARG A 34 1.71 -12.36 7.53
N ARG A 35 2.59 -13.32 7.79
CA ARG A 35 2.34 -14.37 8.78
C ARG A 35 2.45 -13.79 10.19
N GLY A 36 1.53 -14.17 11.07
CA GLY A 36 1.59 -13.80 12.49
C GLY A 36 1.13 -12.39 12.80
N VAL A 37 0.49 -11.69 11.85
CA VAL A 37 -0.16 -10.39 12.08
C VAL A 37 -1.60 -10.46 11.58
N VAL A 38 -2.47 -9.69 12.22
CA VAL A 38 -3.86 -9.49 11.80
C VAL A 38 -4.07 -8.03 11.43
N ILE A 39 -4.80 -7.79 10.34
CA ILE A 39 -5.21 -6.44 9.94
C ILE A 39 -6.62 -6.22 10.49
N LEU A 40 -6.80 -5.12 11.21
CA LEU A 40 -8.09 -4.68 11.70
C LEU A 40 -8.49 -3.41 10.94
N PRO A 41 -9.63 -3.41 10.23
CA PRO A 41 -10.09 -2.20 9.55
C PRO A 41 -10.45 -1.13 10.57
N LEU A 42 -10.03 0.11 10.31
CA LEU A 42 -10.46 1.28 11.08
C LEU A 42 -11.75 1.82 10.45
N ALA A 43 -12.78 2.01 11.28
CA ALA A 43 -14.02 2.66 10.87
C ALA A 43 -13.92 4.18 11.02
N ASP A 44 -14.83 4.90 10.37
CA ASP A 44 -15.00 6.36 10.52
C ASP A 44 -13.74 7.17 10.19
N ILE A 45 -13.01 6.76 9.14
CA ILE A 45 -11.83 7.46 8.63
C ILE A 45 -12.20 8.17 7.33
N ASP A 46 -12.24 9.51 7.37
CA ASP A 46 -12.46 10.35 6.18
C ASP A 46 -11.15 10.82 5.53
N ASP A 47 -10.03 10.71 6.25
CA ASP A 47 -8.72 11.12 5.77
C ASP A 47 -8.13 10.09 4.79
N LEU A 48 -7.75 10.56 3.61
CA LEU A 48 -7.16 9.73 2.55
C LEU A 48 -5.73 10.18 2.23
N ILE A 49 -4.85 9.21 2.04
CA ILE A 49 -3.53 9.43 1.43
C ILE A 49 -3.59 8.97 -0.02
N VAL A 50 -3.37 9.90 -0.95
CA VAL A 50 -3.39 9.63 -2.40
C VAL A 50 -2.01 9.23 -2.90
N THR A 51 -1.98 8.32 -3.88
CA THR A 51 -0.77 7.99 -4.63
C THR A 51 -0.85 8.68 -5.99
N GLU A 52 0.11 9.58 -6.27
CA GLU A 52 0.16 10.32 -7.53
C GLU A 52 1.36 9.89 -8.37
N ALA A 53 1.14 9.74 -9.68
CA ALA A 53 2.20 9.56 -10.65
C ALA A 53 2.58 10.93 -11.25
N VAL A 54 3.86 11.29 -11.18
CA VAL A 54 4.36 12.60 -11.62
C VAL A 54 5.50 12.45 -12.63
N TRP A 55 5.53 13.33 -13.63
CA TRP A 55 6.59 13.38 -14.63
C TRP A 55 6.87 14.82 -15.09
N LEU A 56 8.08 15.05 -15.59
CA LEU A 56 8.42 16.32 -16.21
C LEU A 56 7.84 16.38 -17.63
N PRO A 57 7.14 17.47 -18.02
CA PRO A 57 6.55 17.60 -19.35
C PRO A 57 7.59 17.44 -20.48
N ALA A 58 8.79 17.98 -20.28
CA ALA A 58 9.89 17.88 -21.24
C ALA A 58 10.45 16.45 -21.41
N GLY A 59 10.13 15.52 -20.51
CA GLY A 59 10.57 14.12 -20.55
C GLY A 59 9.60 13.19 -21.29
N MET A 60 8.54 13.73 -21.90
CA MET A 60 7.56 12.90 -22.58
C MET A 60 8.13 12.19 -23.81
N ASN A 61 8.02 10.87 -23.81
CA ASN A 61 8.35 10.00 -24.93
C ASN A 61 7.31 8.88 -25.06
N ALA A 62 7.38 8.10 -26.14
CA ALA A 62 6.40 7.06 -26.43
C ALA A 62 6.25 6.00 -25.32
N VAL A 63 7.32 5.67 -24.60
CA VAL A 63 7.29 4.71 -23.49
C VAL A 63 6.53 5.30 -22.30
N LEU A 64 6.85 6.53 -21.92
CA LEU A 64 6.17 7.22 -20.84
C LEU A 64 4.68 7.45 -21.18
N SER A 65 4.36 7.82 -22.41
CA SER A 65 2.95 7.98 -22.84
C SER A 65 2.17 6.68 -22.64
N ARG A 66 2.75 5.54 -23.04
CA ARG A 66 2.13 4.24 -22.86
C ARG A 66 1.97 3.83 -21.39
N PHE A 67 2.91 4.23 -20.54
CA PHE A 67 2.79 4.01 -19.10
C PHE A 67 1.68 4.88 -18.48
N VAL A 68 1.56 6.14 -18.88
CA VAL A 68 0.47 7.03 -18.43
C VAL A 68 -0.89 6.50 -18.87
N GLU A 69 -1.00 6.04 -20.13
CA GLU A 69 -2.21 5.37 -20.63
C GLU A 69 -2.54 4.11 -19.82
N PHE A 70 -1.53 3.32 -19.44
CA PHE A 70 -1.71 2.14 -18.59
C PHE A 70 -2.25 2.51 -17.20
N LEU A 71 -1.71 3.56 -16.57
CA LEU A 71 -2.16 4.02 -15.25
C LEU A 71 -3.57 4.63 -15.28
N ALA A 72 -3.97 5.25 -16.40
CA ALA A 72 -5.27 5.87 -16.57
C ALA A 72 -6.39 4.86 -16.93
N ALA A 73 -6.03 3.62 -17.28
CA ALA A 73 -7.01 2.58 -17.52
C ALA A 73 -7.84 2.32 -16.24
N PRO A 74 -9.16 2.11 -16.35
CA PRO A 74 -9.99 1.81 -15.19
C PRO A 74 -9.46 0.56 -14.47
N ASP A 75 -9.52 0.60 -13.14
CA ASP A 75 -8.98 -0.44 -12.28
C ASP A 75 -9.51 -1.82 -12.71
N ARG A 76 -8.61 -2.76 -12.94
CA ARG A 76 -9.01 -4.15 -13.17
C ARG A 76 -9.53 -4.65 -11.83
N PRO A 77 -10.77 -5.17 -11.74
CA PRO A 77 -11.23 -5.75 -10.48
C PRO A 77 -10.19 -6.76 -10.00
N PRO A 78 -9.89 -6.82 -8.68
CA PRO A 78 -8.97 -7.80 -8.14
C PRO A 78 -9.41 -9.18 -8.63
N ASP A 79 -8.46 -10.01 -9.11
CA ASP A 79 -8.74 -11.36 -9.60
C ASP A 79 -9.48 -12.15 -8.51
N GLY A 80 -10.82 -12.12 -8.60
CA GLY A 80 -11.73 -12.78 -7.67
C GLY A 80 -11.81 -14.27 -7.97
N ASN A 81 -10.67 -14.96 -7.87
CA ASN A 81 -10.57 -16.39 -7.55
C ASN A 81 -9.11 -16.85 -7.69
N ARG A 82 -8.42 -17.01 -6.56
CA ARG A 82 -7.27 -17.93 -6.44
C ARG A 82 -7.38 -18.77 -5.17
N LEU A 83 -8.59 -19.27 -4.91
CA LEU A 83 -8.83 -20.38 -3.97
C LEU A 83 -9.80 -21.36 -4.63
N GLU A 84 -9.27 -22.17 -5.54
CA GLU A 84 -9.63 -23.58 -5.69
C GLU A 84 -8.33 -24.40 -5.73
#